data_AF-A0A840TJJ5-F1
#
_entry.id   AF-A0A840TJJ5-F1
#
_cell.length_a   1.000
_cell.length_b   1.000
_cell.length_c   1.000
_cell.angle_alpha   90.00
_cell.angle_beta   90.00
_cell.angle_gamma   90.00
#
_symmetry.space_group_name_H-M   'P 1'
#
loop_
_entity.id
_entity.type
_entity.pdbx_description
1 polymer ?
#
loop_
_entity_poly.entity_id
_entity_poly.type
_entity_poly.pdbx_seq_one_letter_code
_entity_poly.pdbx_strand_id
1 'polypeptide(L)' 'MDFFNESMIEVEHLKEAVRLTSGVDTDDVAFVALTLHKNGWLWTGDKKLITHLKAMGFDRIITTGDLYEKIK' A
#
# COMPACT_ATOMS: atom_id res chain seq x y z
N MET A 1 -14.38 12.57 -6.74
CA MET A 1 -13.86 11.27 -6.28
C MET A 1 -13.27 10.64 -7.51
N ASP A 2 -11.95 10.56 -7.57
CA ASP A 2 -11.25 10.13 -8.78
C ASP A 2 -10.97 8.64 -8.69
N PHE A 3 -11.41 7.90 -9.71
CA PHE A 3 -11.13 6.47 -9.82
C PHE A 3 -9.81 6.28 -10.56
N PHE A 4 -8.86 5.58 -9.95
CA PHE A 4 -7.61 5.20 -10.60
C PHE A 4 -7.72 3.77 -11.10
N ASN A 5 -7.64 3.61 -12.42
CA ASN A 5 -7.48 2.30 -13.03
C ASN A 5 -6.01 1.88 -12.95
N GLU A 6 -5.73 0.60 -12.71
CA GLU A 6 -4.38 0.04 -12.66
C GLU A 6 -3.58 0.28 -13.95
N SER A 7 -4.24 0.39 -15.11
CA SER A 7 -3.60 0.72 -16.39
C SER A 7 -2.97 2.11 -16.43
N MET A 8 -3.31 2.99 -15.49
CA MET A 8 -2.70 4.32 -15.34
C MET A 8 -1.44 4.30 -14.45
N ILE A 9 -1.17 3.19 -13.78
CA ILE A 9 -0.02 3.02 -12.90
C ILE A 9 1.17 2.59 -13.76
N GLU A 10 2.32 3.22 -13.54
CA GLU A 10 3.56 2.82 -14.22
C GLU A 10 3.91 1.36 -13.91
N VAL A 11 4.36 0.64 -14.94
CA VAL A 11 4.60 -0.82 -14.87
C VAL A 11 5.63 -1.18 -13.80
N GLU A 12 6.61 -0.31 -13.56
CA GLU A 12 7.61 -0.45 -12.51
C GLU A 12 6.97 -0.51 -11.13
N HIS A 13 6.00 0.37 -10.86
CA HIS A 13 5.27 0.40 -9.59
C HIS A 13 4.34 -0.81 -9.42
N LEU A 14 3.74 -1.30 -10.51
CA LEU A 14 2.96 -2.55 -10.48
C LEU A 14 3.83 -3.77 -10.17
N LYS A 15 5.00 -3.89 -10.81
CA LYS A 15 5.94 -4.99 -10.56
C LYS A 15 6.44 -4.97 -9.12
N GLU A 16 6.78 -3.78 -8.61
CA GLU A 16 7.23 -3.64 -7.23
C GLU A 16 6.10 -3.93 -6.23
N ALA A 17 4.87 -3.52 -6.52
CA ALA A 17 3.73 -3.87 -5.70
C ALA A 17 3.52 -5.39 -5.62
N VAL A 18 3.54 -6.08 -6.76
CA VAL A 18 3.46 -7.56 -6.82
C VAL A 18 4.59 -8.21 -6.02
N ARG A 19 5.80 -7.66 -6.08
CA ARG A 19 6.94 -8.14 -5.27
C ARG A 19 6.70 -7.91 -3.77
N LEU A 20 6.21 -6.73 -3.39
CA LEU A 20 5.95 -6.37 -1.98
C LEU A 20 4.78 -7.13 -1.37
N THR A 21 3.85 -7.61 -2.19
CA THR A 21 2.69 -8.41 -1.75
C THR A 21 2.84 -9.89 -2.07
N SER A 22 4.02 -10.34 -2.51
CA SER A 22 4.25 -11.76 -2.82
C SER A 22 4.16 -12.59 -1.54
N GLY A 23 3.01 -13.22 -1.29
CA GLY A 23 2.74 -13.99 -0.07
C GLY A 23 1.57 -13.48 0.77
N VAL A 24 0.88 -12.42 0.35
CA VAL A 24 -0.42 -11.97 0.86
C VAL A 24 -1.47 -11.99 -0.24
N ASP A 25 -2.69 -11.54 0.08
CA ASP A 25 -3.82 -11.54 -0.85
C ASP A 25 -3.55 -10.65 -2.08
N THR A 26 -3.92 -11.15 -3.26
CA THR A 26 -3.69 -10.46 -4.55
C THR A 26 -4.43 -9.14 -4.67
N ASP A 27 -5.51 -8.98 -3.91
CA ASP A 27 -6.37 -7.78 -3.95
C ASP A 27 -5.67 -6.55 -3.37
N ASP A 28 -4.62 -6.73 -2.55
CA ASP A 28 -3.85 -5.64 -1.95
C ASP A 28 -2.85 -5.00 -2.94
N VAL A 29 -2.53 -5.68 -4.04
CA VAL A 29 -1.54 -5.24 -5.04
C VAL A 29 -1.88 -3.86 -5.58
N ALA A 30 -3.15 -3.62 -5.92
CA ALA A 30 -3.59 -2.37 -6.52
C ALA A 30 -3.36 -1.17 -5.58
N PHE A 31 -3.61 -1.33 -4.28
CA PHE A 31 -3.43 -0.27 -3.29
C PHE A 31 -1.96 0.02 -3.02
N VAL A 32 -1.12 -1.02 -2.96
CA VAL A 32 0.34 -0.85 -2.83
C VAL A 32 0.91 -0.18 -4.08
N ALA A 33 0.48 -0.60 -5.28
CA ALA A 33 0.92 -0.03 -6.55
C ALA A 33 0.55 1.46 -6.67
N LEU A 34 -0.68 1.82 -6.30
CA LEU A 34 -1.12 3.20 -6.28
C LEU A 34 -0.31 4.04 -5.28
N THR A 35 -0.03 3.47 -4.10
CA THR A 35 0.78 4.14 -3.07
C THR A 35 2.19 4.42 -3.57
N LEU A 36 2.82 3.45 -4.24
CA LEU A 36 4.13 3.63 -4.86
C LEU A 36 4.08 4.72 -5.94
N HIS A 37 3.12 4.64 -6.85
CA HIS A 37 2.97 5.59 -7.96
C HIS A 37 2.70 7.04 -7.50
N LYS A 38 1.99 7.21 -6.38
CA LYS A 38 1.77 8.53 -5.78
C LYS A 38 2.88 8.96 -4.81
N ASN A 39 3.90 8.13 -4.60
CA ASN A 39 4.92 8.30 -3.57
C ASN A 39 4.30 8.63 -2.19
N GLY A 40 3.21 7.94 -1.87
CA GLY A 40 2.37 8.20 -0.72
C GLY A 40 2.60 7.27 0.47
N TRP A 41 1.67 7.34 1.41
CA TRP A 41 1.56 6.44 2.56
C TRP A 41 0.36 5.51 2.38
N LEU A 42 0.56 4.23 2.61
CA LEU A 42 -0.52 3.23 2.58
C LEU A 42 -1.31 3.33 3.88
N TRP A 43 -2.55 3.79 3.79
CA TRP A 43 -3.48 3.70 4.92
C TRP A 43 -4.20 2.36 4.90
N THR A 44 -3.95 1.53 5.91
CA THR A 44 -4.64 0.24 6.07
C THR A 44 -4.77 -0.15 7.54
N GLY A 45 -5.81 -0.92 7.85
CA GLY A 45 -6.00 -1.57 9.15
C GLY A 45 -5.63 -3.06 9.13
N ASP A 46 -5.25 -3.61 7.99
CA ASP A 46 -4.93 -5.04 7.87
C ASP A 46 -3.59 -5.36 8.52
N LYS A 47 -3.63 -6.03 9.67
CA LYS A 47 -2.43 -6.38 10.43
C LYS A 47 -1.51 -7.37 9.71
N LYS A 48 -2.05 -8.28 8.90
CA LYS A 48 -1.26 -9.26 8.13
C LYS A 48 -0.50 -8.54 7.03
N LEU A 49 -1.17 -7.69 6.26
CA LEU A 49 -0.56 -6.88 5.22
C LEU A 49 0.51 -5.96 5.80
N ILE A 50 0.21 -5.25 6.90
CA ILE A 50 1.17 -4.37 7.58
C ILE A 50 2.43 -5.14 8.00
N THR A 51 2.25 -6.30 8.62
CA THR A 51 3.38 -7.12 9.11
C THR A 51 4.23 -7.62 7.95
N HIS A 52 3.59 -8.09 6.87
CA HIS A 52 4.28 -8.54 5.67
C HIS A 52 5.06 -7.41 4.98
N LEU A 53 4.40 -6.27 4.72
CA LEU A 53 5.02 -5.12 4.07
C LEU A 53 6.21 -4.58 4.87
N LYS A 54 6.10 -4.50 6.20
CA LYS A 54 7.22 -4.12 7.07
C LYS A 54 8.38 -5.12 6.98
N ALA A 55 8.09 -6.42 6.95
CA ALA A 55 9.13 -7.44 6.75
C ALA A 55 9.82 -7.32 5.38
N MET A 56 9.11 -6.81 4.37
CA MET A 56 9.63 -6.52 3.03
C MET A 56 10.34 -5.15 2.93
N GLY A 57 10.46 -4.40 4.04
CA GLY A 57 11.13 -3.09 4.10
C GLY A 57 10.27 -1.91 3.65
N PHE A 58 8.94 -2.06 3.60
CA PHE A 58 8.02 -0.99 3.26
C PHE A 58 7.46 -0.32 4.54
N ASP A 59 8.02 0.85 4.88
CA ASP A 59 7.70 1.56 6.13
C ASP A 59 6.64 2.66 6.00
N ARG A 60 6.24 3.02 4.76
CA ARG A 60 5.26 4.09 4.49
C ARG A 60 3.83 3.60 4.71
N ILE A 61 3.52 3.18 5.92
CA ILE A 61 2.21 2.67 6.32
C ILE A 61 1.67 3.51 7.47
N ILE A 62 0.39 3.88 7.40
CA ILE A 62 -0.33 4.55 8.47
C ILE A 62 -1.58 3.73 8.83
N THR A 63 -1.87 3.60 10.12
CA THR A 63 -3.08 2.93 10.59
C THR A 63 -4.15 3.94 10.98
N THR A 64 -5.39 3.49 11.15
CA THR A 64 -6.47 4.35 11.68
C THR A 64 -6.15 4.89 13.07
N GLY A 65 -5.44 4.11 13.90
CA GLY A 65 -4.96 4.58 15.21
C GLY A 65 -3.97 5.74 15.07
N ASP A 66 -3.00 5.61 14.16
CA ASP A 66 -2.02 6.68 13.89
C ASP A 66 -2.67 7.97 13.38
N LEU A 67 -3.72 7.84 12.55
CA LEU A 67 -4.50 9.00 12.09
C LEU A 67 -5.29 9.65 13.23
N TYR A 68 -5.89 8.85 14.11
CA TYR A 68 -6.66 9.36 15.24
C TYR A 68 -5.80 10.20 16.19
N GLU A 69 -4.59 9.74 16.49
CA GLU A 69 -3.63 10.49 17.32
C GLU A 69 -3.15 11.79 16.67
N LYS A 70 -3.22 11.91 15.33
CA LYS A 70 -2.81 13.13 14.60
C LYS A 70 -3.89 14.20 14.50
N ILE A 71 -5.15 13.83 14.68
CA ILE A 71 -6.31 14.74 14.57
C ILE A 71 -6.73 15.27 15.96
N LYS A 72 -6.18 14.69 17.02
CA LYS A 72 -6.36 15.12 18.41
C LYS A 72 -5.47 16.32 18.76
#